data_AF-A0A383W923-F1
#
_entry.id   AF-A0A383W923-F1
#
_cell.length_a   1.000
_cell.length_b   1.000
_cell.length_c   1.000
_cell.angle_alpha   90.00
_cell.angle_beta   90.00
_cell.angle_gamma   90.00
#
_symmetry.space_group_name_H-M   'P 1'
#
loop_
_entity.id
_entity.type
_entity.pdbx_description
1 polymer ?
#
loop_
_entity_poly.entity_id
_entity_poly.type
_entity_poly.pdbx_seq_one_letter_code
_entity_poly.pdbx_strand_id
1 'polypeptide(L)'
;MGLCDFPICQLIALLIPPYVVQFWEEKAKSYGPIASGALFGAGWWFWVDAVVCTSHKIPFDQYIPGIVATLALVMINCIRRDDLQDYDPFDDGGFCRSRFWLFLSYVVSFGSVVGAVWVLMQHYAMNPDRAGEAWPGVAGVFQVSCILASGLLFFVSRTPADGSGGGYEVF
;
A
#
# COMPACT_ATOMS: atom_id res chain seq x y z
N MET A 1 -12.98 -25.74 -4.18
CA MET A 1 -12.34 -26.28 -2.96
C MET A 1 -11.86 -25.06 -2.19
N GLY A 2 -12.63 -24.63 -1.20
CA GLY A 2 -12.55 -23.27 -0.64
C GLY A 2 -11.33 -23.06 0.25
N LEU A 3 -10.87 -21.82 0.33
CA LEU A 3 -9.77 -21.35 1.17
C LEU A 3 -9.98 -21.57 2.70
N CYS A 4 -11.09 -22.21 3.11
CA CYS A 4 -11.43 -22.52 4.51
C CYS A 4 -10.76 -23.78 5.06
N ASP A 5 -10.11 -24.61 4.25
CA ASP A 5 -9.49 -25.87 4.72
C ASP A 5 -8.08 -25.69 5.30
N PHE A 6 -7.49 -24.48 5.27
CA PHE A 6 -6.18 -24.25 5.88
C PHE A 6 -6.31 -24.00 7.40
N PRO A 7 -5.56 -24.74 8.26
CA PRO A 7 -5.63 -24.59 9.72
C PRO A 7 -5.25 -23.18 10.21
N ILE A 8 -4.52 -22.43 9.40
CA ILE A 8 -4.10 -21.05 9.68
C ILE A 8 -5.27 -20.06 9.56
N CYS A 9 -6.21 -20.29 8.63
CA CYS A 9 -7.38 -19.42 8.45
C CYS A 9 -8.36 -19.54 9.62
N GLN A 10 -8.56 -20.76 10.13
CA GLN A 10 -9.35 -21.01 11.35
C GLN A 10 -8.70 -20.33 12.58
N LEU A 11 -7.37 -20.36 12.68
CA LEU A 11 -6.62 -19.75 13.79
C LEU A 11 -6.69 -18.21 13.77
N ILE A 12 -6.61 -17.60 12.59
CA ILE A 12 -6.77 -16.13 12.42
C ILE A 12 -8.24 -15.72 12.66
N ALA A 13 -9.21 -16.50 12.20
CA ALA A 13 -10.63 -16.26 12.43
C ALA A 13 -11.02 -16.37 13.91
N LEU A 14 -10.26 -17.13 14.71
CA LEU A 14 -10.42 -17.21 16.17
C LEU A 14 -9.76 -16.04 16.91
N LEU A 15 -8.73 -15.42 16.33
CA LEU A 15 -8.01 -14.29 16.92
C LEU A 15 -8.69 -12.95 16.67
N ILE A 16 -9.40 -12.80 15.54
CA ILE A 16 -10.14 -11.59 15.18
C ILE A 16 -11.61 -11.77 15.58
N PRO A 17 -12.14 -10.97 16.51
CA PRO A 17 -13.55 -11.04 16.87
C PRO A 17 -14.45 -10.84 15.63
N PRO A 18 -15.52 -11.65 15.45
CA PRO A 18 -16.38 -11.55 14.27
C PRO A 18 -17.01 -10.17 14.10
N TYR A 19 -17.21 -9.42 15.20
CA TYR A 19 -17.69 -8.03 15.15
C TYR A 19 -16.75 -7.09 14.39
N VAL A 20 -15.42 -7.30 14.47
CA VAL A 20 -14.42 -6.44 13.81
C VAL A 20 -14.44 -6.70 12.31
N VAL A 21 -14.56 -7.96 11.90
CA VAL A 21 -14.63 -8.35 10.48
C VAL A 21 -15.90 -7.80 9.85
N GLN A 22 -17.05 -7.98 10.49
CA GLN A 22 -18.34 -7.44 9.99
C GLN A 22 -18.32 -5.91 9.90
N PHE A 23 -17.78 -5.24 10.92
CA PHE A 23 -17.60 -3.79 10.87
C PHE A 23 -16.65 -3.36 9.73
N TRP A 24 -15.59 -4.12 9.49
CA TRP A 24 -14.68 -3.88 8.36
C TRP A 24 -15.39 -4.06 7.02
N GLU A 25 -16.16 -5.13 6.83
CA GLU A 25 -16.88 -5.38 5.57
C GLU A 25 -17.92 -4.30 5.25
N GLU A 26 -18.69 -3.84 6.25
CA GLU A 26 -19.67 -2.78 6.08
C GLU A 26 -19.03 -1.42 5.75
N LYS A 27 -17.91 -1.10 6.40
CA LYS A 27 -17.32 0.24 6.33
C LYS A 27 -16.20 0.36 5.30
N ALA A 28 -15.49 -0.72 4.97
CA ALA A 28 -14.32 -0.66 4.10
C ALA A 28 -14.66 -0.24 2.67
N LYS A 29 -15.76 -0.72 2.08
CA LYS A 29 -16.15 -0.33 0.72
C LYS A 29 -16.56 1.14 0.62
N SER A 30 -17.19 1.68 1.67
CA SER A 30 -17.67 3.06 1.68
C SER A 30 -16.60 4.06 2.10
N TYR A 31 -15.84 3.78 3.16
CA TYR A 31 -14.84 4.69 3.72
C TYR A 31 -13.41 4.41 3.25
N GLY A 32 -13.13 3.24 2.67
CA GLY A 32 -11.79 2.86 2.23
C GLY A 32 -11.17 3.81 1.19
N PRO A 33 -11.87 4.17 0.11
CA PRO A 33 -11.36 5.15 -0.85
C PRO A 33 -11.08 6.51 -0.21
N ILE A 34 -11.96 6.97 0.69
CA ILE A 34 -11.82 8.26 1.39
C ILE A 34 -10.60 8.24 2.32
N ALA A 35 -10.47 7.19 3.14
CA ALA A 35 -9.34 7.03 4.05
C ALA A 35 -8.02 6.88 3.30
N SER A 36 -8.00 6.15 2.18
CA SER A 36 -6.80 6.02 1.35
C SER A 36 -6.39 7.35 0.71
N GLY A 37 -7.34 8.12 0.18
CA GLY A 37 -7.07 9.46 -0.35
C GLY A 37 -6.53 10.40 0.72
N ALA A 38 -7.09 10.35 1.93
CA ALA A 38 -6.61 11.14 3.06
C ALA A 38 -5.17 10.78 3.45
N LEU A 39 -4.82 9.50 3.51
CA LEU A 39 -3.44 9.04 3.79
C LEU A 39 -2.44 9.45 2.70
N PHE A 40 -2.85 9.39 1.43
CA PHE A 40 -2.02 9.86 0.30
C PHE A 40 -1.78 11.36 0.39
N GLY A 41 -2.83 12.14 0.64
CA GLY A 41 -2.75 13.58 0.85
C GLY A 41 -1.88 13.93 2.05
N ALA A 42 -2.03 13.22 3.16
CA ALA A 42 -1.20 13.39 4.36
C ALA A 42 0.28 13.14 4.07
N GLY A 43 0.61 12.09 3.31
CA GLY A 43 1.99 11.80 2.93
C GLY A 43 2.65 12.94 2.16
N TRP A 44 1.96 13.48 1.15
CA TRP A 44 2.46 14.66 0.40
C TRP A 44 2.43 15.95 1.22
N TRP A 45 1.47 16.10 2.13
CA TRP A 45 1.42 17.23 3.04
C TRP A 45 2.66 17.28 3.95
N PHE A 46 3.01 16.16 4.60
CA PHE A 46 4.22 16.08 5.44
C PHE A 46 5.50 16.43 4.66
N TRP A 47 5.57 16.02 3.39
CA TRP A 47 6.70 16.37 2.53
C TRP A 47 6.76 17.87 2.24
N VAL A 48 5.65 18.48 1.82
CA VAL A 48 5.59 19.91 1.52
C VAL A 48 5.87 20.76 2.76
N ASP A 49 5.31 20.38 3.91
CA ASP A 49 5.58 21.02 5.20
C ASP A 49 7.09 21.02 5.52
N ALA A 50 7.75 19.86 5.37
CA ALA A 50 9.18 19.76 5.61
C ALA A 50 10.03 20.59 4.64
N VAL A 51 9.64 20.67 3.36
CA VAL A 51 10.31 21.53 2.36
C VAL A 51 10.18 23.01 2.73
N VAL A 52 9.03 23.43 3.26
CA VAL A 52 8.78 24.82 3.67
C VAL A 52 9.53 25.17 4.97
N CYS A 53 9.62 24.24 5.91
CA CYS A 53 10.30 24.46 7.19
C CYS A 53 11.83 24.45 7.08
N THR A 54 12.39 23.91 6.00
CA THR A 54 13.83 23.91 5.76
C THR A 54 14.29 25.19 5.06
N SER A 55 15.30 25.85 5.63
CA SER A 55 15.86 27.09 5.07
C SER A 55 16.79 26.85 3.87
N HIS A 56 17.21 25.61 3.65
CA HIS A 56 18.15 25.20 2.61
C HIS A 56 17.47 24.46 1.46
N LYS A 57 18.04 24.59 0.25
CA LYS A 57 17.52 23.87 -0.92
C LYS A 57 17.77 22.37 -0.77
N ILE A 58 16.67 21.61 -0.70
CA ILE A 58 16.70 20.16 -0.64
C ILE A 58 17.17 19.58 -1.99
N PRO A 59 18.18 18.69 -2.02
CA PRO A 59 18.65 18.07 -3.26
C PRO A 59 17.59 17.13 -3.85
N PHE A 60 17.61 16.96 -5.17
CA PHE A 60 16.61 16.17 -5.91
C PHE A 60 16.52 14.72 -5.43
N ASP A 61 17.63 14.15 -4.94
CA ASP A 61 17.71 12.77 -4.46
C ASP A 61 16.70 12.46 -3.35
N GLN A 62 16.33 13.45 -2.53
CA GLN A 62 15.37 13.26 -1.44
C GLN A 62 13.92 13.15 -1.92
N TYR A 63 13.61 13.62 -3.14
CA TYR A 63 12.27 13.53 -3.73
C TYR A 63 12.01 12.16 -4.38
N ILE A 64 13.07 11.43 -4.74
CA ILE A 64 12.98 10.17 -5.49
C ILE A 64 12.17 9.09 -4.73
N PRO A 65 12.42 8.81 -3.43
CA PRO A 65 11.69 7.75 -2.72
C PRO A 65 10.18 7.98 -2.68
N GLY A 66 9.74 9.23 -2.46
CA GLY A 66 8.32 9.59 -2.45
C GLY A 66 7.65 9.41 -3.81
N ILE A 67 8.31 9.82 -4.90
CA ILE A 67 7.80 9.64 -6.27
C ILE A 67 7.71 8.14 -6.61
N VAL A 68 8.76 7.36 -6.28
CA VAL A 68 8.77 5.91 -6.50
C VAL A 68 7.66 5.22 -5.69
N ALA A 69 7.39 5.67 -4.47
CA ALA A 69 6.27 5.17 -3.67
C ALA A 69 4.90 5.47 -4.32
N THR A 70 4.71 6.66 -4.90
CA THR A 70 3.47 6.94 -5.64
C THR A 70 3.32 6.10 -6.89
N LEU A 71 4.41 5.81 -7.61
CA LEU A 71 4.39 4.91 -8.75
C LEU A 71 4.03 3.49 -8.31
N ALA A 72 4.58 3.03 -7.18
CA ALA A 72 4.22 1.75 -6.58
C ALA A 72 2.73 1.68 -6.26
N LEU A 73 2.15 2.74 -5.68
CA LEU A 73 0.71 2.85 -5.43
C LEU A 73 -0.09 2.73 -6.72
N VAL A 74 0.28 3.45 -7.78
CA VAL A 74 -0.40 3.35 -9.08
C VAL A 74 -0.31 1.93 -9.62
N MET A 75 0.88 1.31 -9.57
CA MET A 75 1.09 -0.07 -10.02
C MET A 75 0.24 -1.08 -9.26
N ILE A 76 0.15 -0.99 -7.93
CA ILE A 76 -0.73 -1.85 -7.11
C ILE A 76 -2.19 -1.65 -7.52
N ASN A 77 -2.59 -0.42 -7.85
CA ASN A 77 -3.98 -0.10 -8.13
C ASN A 77 -4.43 -0.42 -9.55
N CYS A 78 -3.51 -0.47 -10.51
CA CYS A 78 -3.75 -0.89 -11.90
C CYS A 78 -3.96 -2.41 -12.05
N ILE A 79 -3.79 -3.18 -10.99
CA ILE A 79 -3.95 -4.64 -11.02
C ILE A 79 -5.42 -4.98 -11.04
N ARG A 80 -5.84 -5.68 -12.10
CA ARG A 80 -7.16 -6.29 -12.20
C ARG A 80 -7.17 -7.52 -11.30
N ARG A 81 -8.10 -7.55 -10.35
CA ARG A 81 -8.25 -8.65 -9.39
C ARG A 81 -8.93 -9.87 -10.00
N ASP A 82 -9.78 -9.63 -10.97
CA ASP A 82 -10.45 -10.67 -11.75
C ASP A 82 -9.40 -11.61 -12.37
N ASP A 83 -8.33 -11.04 -12.94
CA ASP A 83 -7.19 -11.78 -13.52
C ASP A 83 -6.34 -12.55 -12.49
N LEU A 84 -6.50 -12.31 -11.18
CA LEU A 84 -5.78 -13.02 -10.11
C LEU A 84 -6.56 -14.20 -9.54
N GLN A 85 -7.89 -14.14 -9.64
CA GLN A 85 -8.81 -15.03 -8.94
C GLN A 85 -9.41 -16.07 -9.87
N ASP A 86 -9.70 -15.70 -11.12
CA ASP A 86 -10.16 -16.64 -12.14
C ASP A 86 -8.97 -17.30 -12.85
N TYR A 87 -8.90 -18.63 -12.77
CA TYR A 87 -8.01 -19.46 -13.57
C TYR A 87 -8.75 -19.90 -14.82
N ASP A 88 -8.48 -19.25 -15.95
CA ASP A 88 -8.98 -19.70 -17.25
C ASP A 88 -7.97 -20.68 -17.89
N PRO A 89 -8.31 -21.97 -18.05
CA PRO A 89 -7.42 -22.96 -18.65
C PRO A 89 -7.06 -22.68 -20.12
N PHE A 90 -7.71 -21.70 -20.76
CA PHE A 90 -7.42 -21.26 -22.13
C PHE A 90 -6.66 -19.93 -22.22
N ASP A 91 -6.43 -19.22 -21.10
CA ASP A 91 -5.66 -17.97 -21.03
C ASP A 91 -4.59 -17.99 -19.90
N ASP A 92 -3.60 -18.87 -20.04
CA ASP A 92 -2.43 -18.95 -19.15
C ASP A 92 -1.60 -17.64 -19.13
N GLY A 93 -1.68 -16.83 -20.20
CA GLY A 93 -0.88 -15.62 -20.38
C GLY A 93 -1.33 -14.45 -19.49
N GLY A 94 -2.64 -14.24 -19.37
CA GLY A 94 -3.23 -13.20 -18.52
C GLY A 94 -2.93 -13.40 -17.03
N PHE A 95 -3.08 -14.64 -16.56
CA PHE A 95 -2.88 -15.02 -15.17
C PHE A 95 -1.43 -14.86 -14.70
N CYS A 96 -0.46 -15.26 -15.53
CA CYS A 96 0.96 -15.15 -15.20
C CYS A 96 1.43 -13.67 -15.18
N ARG A 97 0.90 -12.85 -16.11
CA ARG A 97 1.21 -11.42 -16.19
C ARG A 97 0.75 -10.64 -14.95
N SER A 98 -0.47 -10.90 -14.47
CA SER A 98 -1.03 -10.18 -13.30
C SER A 98 -0.25 -10.49 -12.01
N ARG A 99 0.22 -11.74 -11.84
CA ARG A 99 1.08 -12.12 -10.71
C ARG A 99 2.47 -11.50 -10.79
N PHE A 100 3.08 -11.48 -11.97
CA PHE A 100 4.36 -10.79 -12.16
C PHE A 100 4.25 -9.29 -11.87
N TRP A 101 3.16 -8.66 -12.31
CA TRP A 101 2.91 -7.25 -12.04
C TRP A 101 2.69 -6.96 -10.54
N LEU A 102 1.95 -7.82 -9.82
CA LEU A 102 1.89 -7.76 -8.36
C LEU A 102 3.26 -7.87 -7.73
N PHE A 103 4.06 -8.87 -8.12
CA PHE A 103 5.40 -9.06 -7.59
C PHE A 103 6.28 -7.83 -7.82
N LEU A 104 6.26 -7.26 -9.03
CA LEU A 104 6.98 -6.04 -9.36
C LEU A 104 6.53 -4.87 -8.47
N SER A 105 5.22 -4.71 -8.25
CA SER A 105 4.70 -3.65 -7.39
C SER A 105 5.17 -3.76 -5.93
N TYR A 106 5.27 -4.99 -5.40
CA TYR A 106 5.85 -5.24 -4.07
C TYR A 106 7.35 -4.91 -4.04
N VAL A 107 8.12 -5.32 -5.04
CA VAL A 107 9.56 -5.00 -5.13
C VAL A 107 9.79 -3.50 -5.16
N VAL A 108 9.00 -2.75 -5.96
CA VAL A 108 9.11 -1.29 -6.03
C VAL A 108 8.68 -0.64 -4.71
N SER A 109 7.67 -1.19 -4.02
CA SER A 109 7.27 -0.72 -2.68
C SER A 109 8.41 -0.87 -1.67
N PHE A 110 9.04 -2.04 -1.58
CA PHE A 110 10.21 -2.25 -0.72
C PHE A 110 11.39 -1.36 -1.12
N GLY A 111 11.65 -1.21 -2.41
CA GLY A 111 12.67 -0.31 -2.94
C GLY A 111 12.47 1.14 -2.49
N SER A 112 11.22 1.62 -2.48
CA SER A 112 10.91 2.98 -2.01
C SER A 112 11.16 3.17 -0.51
N VAL A 113 10.86 2.16 0.33
CA VAL A 113 11.14 2.20 1.78
C VAL A 113 12.63 2.20 2.05
N VAL A 114 13.37 1.29 1.41
CA VAL A 114 14.83 1.21 1.53
C VAL A 114 15.47 2.50 1.04
N GLY A 115 15.01 3.04 -0.09
CA GLY A 115 15.47 4.33 -0.61
C GLY A 115 15.22 5.49 0.35
N ALA A 116 14.05 5.55 1.01
CA ALA A 116 13.74 6.58 1.99
C ALA A 116 14.68 6.52 3.22
N VAL A 117 14.90 5.31 3.76
CA VAL A 117 15.80 5.10 4.89
C VAL A 117 17.26 5.38 4.50
N TRP A 118 17.66 4.98 3.28
CA TRP A 118 18.99 5.26 2.75
C TRP A 118 19.27 6.77 2.65
N VAL A 119 18.33 7.53 2.07
CA VAL A 119 18.42 9.00 1.97
C VAL A 119 18.52 9.64 3.35
N LEU A 120 17.73 9.16 4.33
CA LEU A 120 17.81 9.63 5.71
C LEU A 120 19.21 9.41 6.30
N MET A 121 19.76 8.21 6.14
CA MET A 121 21.10 7.90 6.64
C MET A 121 22.18 8.74 5.95
N GLN A 122 22.14 8.82 4.62
CA GLN A 122 23.17 9.49 3.84
C GLN A 122 23.20 10.99 4.08
N HIS A 123 22.05 11.65 4.22
CA HIS A 123 21.99 13.11 4.34
C HIS A 123 22.01 13.62 5.77
N TYR A 124 21.46 12.87 6.74
CA TYR A 124 21.25 13.35 8.11
C TYR A 124 21.97 12.54 9.19
N ALA A 125 22.14 11.23 9.02
CA ALA A 125 22.85 10.42 10.02
C ALA A 125 24.38 10.48 9.85
N MET A 126 24.87 10.61 8.61
CA MET A 126 26.30 10.58 8.30
C MET A 126 26.94 11.96 8.13
N ASN A 127 26.16 13.03 8.01
CA ASN A 127 26.68 14.40 7.85
C ASN A 127 26.45 15.22 9.13
N PRO A 128 27.51 15.52 9.91
CA PRO A 128 27.38 16.31 11.14
C PRO A 128 26.91 17.74 10.88
N ASP A 129 27.17 18.30 9.69
CA ASP A 129 26.77 19.67 9.31
C ASP A 129 25.25 19.86 9.18
N ARG A 130 24.49 18.78 9.00
CA ARG A 130 23.02 18.80 8.81
C ARG A 130 22.25 18.09 9.91
N ALA A 131 22.93 17.66 10.98
CA ALA A 131 22.31 16.93 12.08
C ALA A 131 21.22 17.73 12.82
N GLY A 132 21.26 19.06 12.77
CA GLY A 132 20.25 19.94 13.38
C GLY A 132 18.91 20.02 12.61
N GLU A 133 18.88 19.64 11.33
CA GLU A 133 17.70 19.76 10.46
C GLU A 133 17.23 18.39 9.95
N ALA A 134 17.15 17.38 10.81
CA ALA A 134 16.74 16.02 10.40
C ALA A 134 15.27 15.89 9.94
N TRP A 135 14.46 16.95 10.09
CA TRP A 135 13.03 16.95 9.81
C TRP A 135 12.66 16.48 8.40
N PRO A 136 13.32 16.93 7.30
CA PRO A 136 12.93 16.50 5.96
C PRO A 136 13.28 15.04 5.67
N GLY A 137 14.33 14.51 6.30
CA GLY A 137 14.63 13.09 6.22
C GLY A 137 13.53 12.24 6.86
N VAL A 138 13.10 12.62 8.06
CA VAL A 138 12.02 11.92 8.80
C VAL A 138 10.68 12.07 8.07
N ALA A 139 10.36 13.29 7.59
CA ALA A 139 9.16 13.55 6.81
C ALA A 139 9.13 12.74 5.50
N GLY A 140 10.28 12.54 4.84
CA GLY A 140 10.40 11.68 3.66
C GLY A 140 10.08 10.20 3.95
N VAL A 141 10.50 9.68 5.10
CA VAL A 141 10.13 8.32 5.53
C VAL A 141 8.62 8.24 5.83
N PHE A 142 8.07 9.21 6.55
CA PHE A 142 6.63 9.30 6.80
C PHE A 142 5.82 9.39 5.52
N GLN A 143 6.26 10.18 4.54
CA GLN A 143 5.64 10.29 3.23
C GLN A 143 5.53 8.93 2.55
N VAL A 144 6.64 8.19 2.45
CA VAL A 144 6.66 6.86 1.81
C VAL A 144 5.77 5.88 2.56
N SER A 145 5.83 5.85 3.89
CA SER A 145 4.96 4.97 4.70
C SER A 145 3.47 5.28 4.53
N CYS A 146 3.08 6.56 4.55
CA CYS A 146 1.69 6.99 4.36
C CYS A 146 1.18 6.67 2.96
N ILE A 147 2.00 6.86 1.92
CA ILE A 147 1.64 6.54 0.53
C ILE A 147 1.48 5.03 0.35
N LEU A 148 2.39 4.21 0.85
CA LEU A 148 2.27 2.76 0.75
C LEU A 148 1.07 2.23 1.56
N ALA A 149 0.83 2.78 2.75
CA ALA A 149 -0.35 2.46 3.55
C ALA A 149 -1.65 2.85 2.83
N SER A 150 -1.69 4.01 2.17
CA SER A 150 -2.80 4.42 1.32
C SER A 150 -3.05 3.43 0.19
N GLY A 151 -1.99 3.02 -0.53
CA GLY A 151 -2.09 2.07 -1.63
C GLY A 151 -2.61 0.70 -1.16
N LEU A 152 -2.08 0.19 -0.04
CA LEU A 152 -2.52 -1.06 0.58
C LEU A 152 -3.95 -0.98 1.09
N LEU A 153 -4.33 0.12 1.75
CA LEU A 153 -5.68 0.31 2.28
C LEU A 153 -6.70 0.41 1.15
N PHE A 154 -6.40 1.16 0.08
CA PHE A 154 -7.26 1.22 -1.09
C PHE A 154 -7.36 -0.15 -1.77
N PHE A 155 -6.24 -0.88 -1.89
CA PHE A 155 -6.25 -2.24 -2.37
C PHE A 155 -7.18 -3.11 -1.52
N VAL A 156 -6.93 -3.26 -0.22
CA VAL A 156 -7.74 -4.12 0.68
C VAL A 156 -9.22 -3.71 0.70
N SER A 157 -9.54 -2.42 0.63
CA SER A 157 -10.93 -1.94 0.64
C SER A 157 -11.76 -2.36 -0.58
N ARG A 158 -11.09 -2.65 -1.70
CA ARG A 158 -11.73 -3.10 -2.96
C ARG A 158 -11.92 -4.61 -3.01
N THR A 159 -11.73 -5.34 -1.92
CA THR A 159 -11.86 -6.81 -1.92
C THR A 159 -13.33 -7.16 -1.93
N PRO A 160 -13.82 -7.94 -2.92
CA PRO A 160 -15.16 -8.48 -2.88
C PRO A 160 -15.36 -9.26 -1.58
N ALA A 161 -16.54 -9.15 -0.98
CA ALA A 161 -16.89 -9.95 0.18
C ALA A 161 -17.31 -11.31 -0.37
N ASP A 162 -16.35 -12.23 -0.53
CA ASP A 162 -16.65 -13.59 -0.93
C ASP A 162 -17.12 -14.36 0.30
N GLY A 163 -18.43 -14.27 0.56
CA GLY A 163 -19.05 -14.93 1.72
C GLY A 163 -20.57 -15.00 1.74
N SER A 164 -21.31 -14.47 0.76
CA SER A 164 -22.74 -14.77 0.61
C SER A 164 -22.90 -15.91 -0.40
N GLY A 165 -23.25 -17.09 0.10
CA GLY A 165 -23.67 -18.21 -0.72
C GLY A 165 -24.69 -17.74 -1.76
N GLY A 166 -24.31 -17.86 -3.04
CA GLY A 166 -25.25 -17.87 -4.14
C GLY A 166 -26.14 -19.09 -3.96
N GLY A 167 -27.24 -18.88 -3.24
CA GLY A 167 -28.40 -19.74 -3.30
C GLY A 167 -28.84 -19.81 -4.76
N TYR A 168 -28.87 -21.04 -5.25
CA TYR A 168 -29.73 -21.46 -6.33
C TYR A 168 -31.17 -21.05 -6.00
N GLU A 169 -31.60 -19.86 -6.43
CA GLU A 169 -33.02 -19.62 -6.64
C GLU A 169 -33.32 -20.08 -8.06
N VAL A 170 -33.64 -21.37 -8.16
CA VAL A 170 -34.41 -21.93 -9.25
C VAL A 170 -35.82 -21.41 -9.04
N PHE A 171 -36.27 -20.43 -9.83
CA PHE A 171 -37.59 -20.30 -10.44
C PHE A 171 -37.57 -19.14 -11.44
#